data_AF-A0A0D7DWT8-F1
#
_entry.id   AF-A0A0D7DWT8-F1
#
_cell.length_a   1.000
_cell.length_b   1.000
_cell.length_c   1.000
_cell.angle_alpha   90.00
_cell.angle_beta   90.00
_cell.angle_gamma   90.00
#
_symmetry.space_group_name_H-M   'P 1'
#
loop_
_entity.id
_entity.type
_entity.pdbx_description
1 polymer ?
#
loop_
_entity_poly.entity_id
_entity_poly.type
_entity_poly.pdbx_seq_one_letter_code
_entity_poly.pdbx_strand_id
1 'polypeptide(L)' 'DCEPLEIRRGLPGDPGDSNSRYLEAAVQGVIVACLYLPNGNPQPGPKFDYKLSWFERFIEHAAGLLASGHPVVLAGDYN' A
#
# COMPACT_ATOMS: atom_id res chain seq x y z
N ASP A 1 -4.74 4.01 -26.73
CA ASP A 1 -5.34 4.16 -25.39
C ASP A 1 -4.75 3.14 -24.43
N CYS A 2 -4.34 3.57 -23.24
CA CYS A 2 -3.97 2.68 -22.15
C CYS A 2 -4.48 3.30 -20.85
N GLU A 3 -5.79 3.19 -20.62
CA GLU A 3 -6.38 3.57 -19.35
C GLU A 3 -5.86 2.62 -18.25
N PRO A 4 -5.43 3.15 -17.10
CA PRO A 4 -5.04 2.31 -15.97
C PRO A 4 -6.22 1.44 -15.51
N LEU A 5 -5.98 0.15 -15.35
CA LEU A 5 -6.94 -0.78 -14.77
C LEU A 5 -6.71 -0.84 -13.26
N GLU A 6 -7.68 -0.42 -12.45
CA GLU A 6 -7.64 -0.66 -11.01
C GLU A 6 -7.64 -2.16 -10.71
N ILE A 7 -6.63 -2.61 -9.99
CA ILE A 7 -6.48 -4.03 -9.61
C ILE A 7 -6.60 -4.25 -8.10
N ARG A 8 -6.45 -3.18 -7.30
CA ARG A 8 -6.66 -3.24 -5.85
C ARG A 8 -7.05 -1.89 -5.28
N ARG A 9 -7.96 -1.94 -4.30
CA ARG A 9 -8.32 -0.84 -3.42
C ARG A 9 -8.11 -1.25 -1.98
N GLY A 10 -7.36 -0.44 -1.23
CA GLY A 10 -7.00 -0.72 0.15
C GLY A 10 -5.86 -1.73 0.28
N LEU A 11 -5.14 -1.63 1.41
CA LEU A 11 -4.05 -2.55 1.74
C LEU A 11 -4.66 -3.83 2.34
N PRO A 12 -4.28 -5.04 1.88
CA PRO A 12 -4.80 -6.27 2.44
C PRO A 12 -4.37 -6.48 3.90
N GLY A 13 -4.99 -7.44 4.57
CA GLY A 13 -4.64 -7.85 5.94
C GLY A 13 -5.44 -7.18 7.07
N ASP A 14 -6.29 -6.20 6.78
CA ASP A 14 -7.23 -5.64 7.77
C ASP A 14 -8.54 -5.16 7.11
N PRO A 15 -9.61 -5.97 7.14
CA PRO A 15 -10.92 -5.59 6.58
C PRO A 15 -11.59 -4.40 7.29
N GLY A 16 -11.16 -4.06 8.51
CA GLY A 16 -11.67 -2.93 9.27
C GLY A 16 -11.00 -1.59 8.94
N ASP A 17 -9.87 -1.62 8.22
CA ASP A 17 -9.14 -0.41 7.85
C ASP A 17 -9.86 0.34 6.71
N SER A 18 -10.64 1.34 7.09
CA SER A 18 -11.40 2.19 6.16
C SER A 18 -10.60 3.38 5.61
N ASN A 19 -9.31 3.52 5.97
CA ASN A 19 -8.51 4.65 5.52
C ASN A 19 -8.12 4.52 4.05
N SER A 20 -8.32 5.58 3.26
CA SER A 20 -7.93 5.65 1.85
C SER A 20 -6.42 5.89 1.68
N ARG A 21 -5.61 4.88 2.01
CA ARG A 21 -4.13 4.97 2.06
C ARG A 21 -3.40 4.11 1.03
N TYR A 22 -4.10 3.31 0.24
CA TYR A 22 -3.49 2.39 -0.71
C TYR A 22 -4.39 2.11 -1.92
N LEU A 23 -3.80 2.14 -3.11
CA LEU A 23 -4.46 1.83 -4.39
C LEU A 23 -3.44 1.25 -5.38
N GLU A 24 -3.85 0.28 -6.20
CA GLU A 24 -3.03 -0.24 -7.29
C GLU A 24 -3.75 -0.15 -8.63
N ALA A 25 -2.98 0.16 -9.67
CA ALA A 25 -3.42 0.02 -11.04
C ALA A 25 -2.36 -0.67 -11.91
N ALA A 26 -2.82 -1.49 -12.85
CA ALA A 26 -2.01 -2.01 -13.94
C ALA A 26 -2.10 -1.08 -15.14
N VAL A 27 -0.96 -0.62 -15.66
CA VAL A 27 -0.89 0.27 -16.83
C VAL A 27 0.37 -0.05 -17.63
N GLN A 28 0.22 -0.27 -18.94
CA GLN A 28 1.33 -0.58 -19.86
C GLN A 28 2.27 -1.71 -19.37
N GLY A 29 1.72 -2.75 -18.74
CA GLY A 29 2.49 -3.90 -18.22
C GLY A 29 3.25 -3.63 -16.92
N VAL A 30 3.06 -2.47 -16.29
CA VAL A 30 3.62 -2.10 -14.98
C VAL A 30 2.49 -2.05 -13.96
N ILE A 31 2.74 -2.57 -12.76
CA ILE A 31 1.88 -2.36 -11.59
C ILE A 31 2.37 -1.10 -10.88
N VAL A 32 1.49 -0.11 -10.71
CA VAL A 32 1.76 1.08 -9.92
C VAL A 32 0.93 1.00 -8.65
N ALA A 33 1.59 0.82 -7.51
CA ALA A 33 1.00 0.91 -6.19
C ALA A 33 1.26 2.31 -5.61
N CYS A 34 0.18 3.03 -5.31
CA CYS A 34 0.22 4.33 -4.67
C CYS A 34 -0.11 4.19 -3.17
N LEU A 35 0.72 4.76 -2.30
CA LEU A 35 0.51 4.74 -0.84
C LEU A 35 0.55 6.13 -0.18
N TYR A 36 -0.21 6.27 0.91
CA TYR A 36 -0.08 7.37 1.87
C TYR A 36 -0.01 6.80 3.29
N LEU A 37 1.21 6.58 3.76
CA LEU A 37 1.48 5.84 4.98
C LEU A 37 0.97 6.59 6.23
N PRO A 38 0.58 5.92 7.33
CA PRO A 38 0.21 6.62 8.57
C PRO A 38 1.39 7.34 9.25
N ASN A 39 1.22 8.62 9.63
CA ASN A 39 2.28 9.39 10.29
C ASN A 39 2.76 8.81 11.63
N GLY A 40 1.83 8.41 12.49
CA GLY A 40 2.12 7.78 13.78
C GLY A 40 2.20 8.69 15.00
N ASN A 41 2.18 10.03 14.88
CA ASN A 41 2.35 10.91 16.05
C ASN A 41 1.11 10.96 16.98
N PRO A 42 1.30 11.02 18.32
CA PRO A 42 2.57 10.98 19.05
C PRO A 42 3.09 9.54 19.29
N GLN A 43 4.38 9.43 19.60
CA GLN A 43 5.02 8.18 20.05
C GLN A 43 5.34 8.25 21.56
N PRO A 44 4.95 7.25 22.37
CA PRO A 44 4.12 6.09 22.01
C PRO A 44 2.64 6.45 21.91
N GLY A 45 1.84 5.56 21.31
CA GLY A 45 0.38 5.65 21.36
C GLY A 45 -0.32 4.91 20.22
N PRO A 46 -1.65 4.83 20.25
CA PRO A 46 -2.44 4.03 19.31
C PRO A 46 -2.22 4.38 17.83
N LYS A 47 -1.85 5.64 17.53
CA LYS A 47 -1.52 6.07 16.16
C LYS A 47 -0.19 5.49 15.69
N PHE A 48 0.79 5.40 16.57
CA PHE A 48 2.08 4.79 16.27
C PHE A 48 1.94 3.27 16.12
N ASP A 49 1.14 2.63 16.97
CA ASP A 49 0.82 1.21 16.86
C ASP A 49 0.14 0.90 15.52
N TYR A 50 -0.80 1.76 15.08
CA TYR A 50 -1.39 1.66 13.74
C TYR A 50 -0.38 1.85 12.61
N LYS A 51 0.60 2.77 12.74
CA LYS A 51 1.68 2.92 11.75
C LYS A 51 2.48 1.62 11.61
N LEU A 52 2.85 1.00 12.72
CA LEU A 52 3.62 -0.23 12.73
C LEU A 52 2.84 -1.40 12.11
N SER A 53 1.58 -1.61 12.52
CA SER A 53 0.76 -2.69 11.95
C SER A 53 0.42 -2.46 10.47
N TRP A 54 0.32 -1.20 10.03
CA TRP A 54 0.19 -0.87 8.61
C TRP A 54 1.47 -1.21 7.84
N PHE A 55 2.65 -0.91 8.39
CA PHE A 55 3.94 -1.28 7.80
C PHE A 55 4.09 -2.81 7.65
N GLU A 56 3.73 -3.58 8.67
CA GLU A 56 3.80 -5.05 8.63
C GLU A 56 2.96 -5.62 7.47
N ARG A 57 1.70 -5.17 7.35
CA ARG A 57 0.82 -5.54 6.23
C ARG A 57 1.38 -5.10 4.88
N PHE A 58 1.97 -3.91 4.82
CA PHE A 58 2.55 -3.39 3.59
C PHE A 58 3.79 -4.18 3.15
N ILE A 59 4.65 -4.59 4.08
CA ILE A 59 5.82 -5.43 3.80
C ILE A 59 5.38 -6.80 3.28
N GLU A 60 4.39 -7.44 3.91
CA GLU A 60 3.85 -8.72 3.46
C GLU A 60 3.29 -8.62 2.04
N HIS A 61 2.49 -7.59 1.78
CA HIS A 61 1.90 -7.37 0.47
C HIS A 61 2.95 -7.03 -0.60
N ALA A 62 3.93 -6.16 -0.28
CA ALA A 62 5.02 -5.82 -1.18
C ALA A 62 5.91 -7.03 -1.52
N ALA A 63 6.09 -7.97 -0.58
CA ALA A 63 6.79 -9.23 -0.86
C ALA A 63 6.04 -10.07 -1.92
N GLY A 64 4.70 -10.11 -1.87
CA GLY A 64 3.87 -10.74 -2.89
C GLY A 64 4.02 -10.06 -4.27
N LEU A 65 4.02 -8.73 -4.32
CA LEU A 65 4.26 -7.98 -5.55
C LEU A 65 5.65 -8.26 -6.13
N LEU A 66 6.69 -8.30 -5.29
CA LEU A 66 8.05 -8.64 -5.70
C LEU A 66 8.14 -10.08 -6.26
N ALA A 67 7.52 -11.04 -5.57
CA ALA A 67 7.50 -12.44 -5.98
C ALA A 67 6.73 -12.68 -7.29
N SER A 68 5.83 -11.77 -7.67
CA SER A 68 5.06 -11.88 -8.92
C SER A 68 5.92 -11.81 -10.20
N GLY A 69 7.13 -11.22 -10.10
CA GLY A 69 8.02 -11.01 -11.25
C GLY A 69 7.57 -9.90 -12.22
N HIS A 70 6.43 -9.25 -11.98
CA HIS A 70 6.01 -8.09 -12.76
C HIS A 70 6.87 -6.85 -12.42
N PRO A 71 7.10 -5.93 -13.36
CA PRO A 71 7.60 -4.60 -13.04
C PRO A 71 6.61 -3.88 -12.11
N VAL A 72 7.08 -3.48 -10.93
CA VAL A 72 6.26 -2.83 -9.90
C VAL A 72 6.90 -1.51 -9.49
N VAL A 73 6.09 -0.46 -9.38
CA VAL A 73 6.44 0.80 -8.74
C VAL A 73 5.65 0.91 -7.44
N LEU A 74 6.35 1.02 -6.32
CA LEU A 74 5.77 1.43 -5.04
C LEU A 74 6.09 2.92 -4.86
N ALA A 75 5.07 3.77 -4.97
CA ALA A 75 5.24 5.22 -4.93
C ALA A 75 4.24 5.85 -3.96
N GLY A 76 4.60 7.02 -3.43
CA GLY A 76 3.75 7.77 -2.53
C GLY A 76 4.52 8.36 -1.38
N ASP A 77 3.80 8.72 -0.33
CA ASP A 77 4.35 9.33 0.87
C ASP A 77 4.45 8.28 1.98
N TYR A 78 5.68 8.00 2.42
CA TYR A 78 6.04 7.03 3.44
C TYR A 78 6.02 7.61 4.86
N ASN A 79 5.63 8.89 5.01
CA ASN A 79 5.74 9.69 6.23
C ASN A 79 7.17 9.86 6.75
#